data_AF-A0A1I0K1J3-F1
#
_entry.id   AF-A0A1I0K1J3-F1
#
_cell.length_a   1.000
_cell.length_b   1.000
_cell.length_c   1.000
_cell.angle_alpha   90.00
_cell.angle_beta   90.00
_cell.angle_gamma   90.00
#
_symmetry.space_group_name_H-M   'P 1'
#
loop_
_entity.id
_entity.type
_entity.pdbx_description
1 polymer ?
#
loop_
_entity_poly.entity_id
_entity_poly.type
_entity_poly.pdbx_seq_one_letter_code
_entity_poly.pdbx_strand_id
1 'polypeptide(L)'
;MSAKNHHMKSIAHSPDIIGLFFSILNQFTSTSSFLHNGQLITIQTETYELQGHDFVSKLFCGVANWFGHIMSDVAGSSGASERGSGVVIPFYELFQLCDFGSFQVGDDRNTLATVATKVFQEGYDARFGLTMAIPVVVCDLSIKLTWAIKHHFYHKRPLAECIPTKRHDDLRMMLIIGNGTLCLMDGADAAIRSGGNWVNFFLRLNIIAWYRLVTLVFREVCIRAGISFPLQKQLDAYIRINEALVQYLSQLEQIDIERFKRETKQYNELIAMMECSSNEAELNVVLRNEYKVLGIQLPYEGEFDDFMNDSSSVLEFK
;
A
#
# COMPACT_ATOMS: atom_id res chain seq x y z
N MET A 1 -3.31 22.81 -35.33
CA MET A 1 -3.16 22.65 -33.87
C MET A 1 -3.19 24.02 -33.21
N SER A 2 -3.68 24.16 -31.98
CA SER A 2 -3.63 25.42 -31.24
C SER A 2 -2.66 25.27 -30.06
N ALA A 3 -1.96 26.34 -29.71
CA ALA A 3 -1.08 26.38 -28.53
C ALA A 3 -1.81 25.92 -27.24
N LYS A 4 -3.15 26.07 -27.17
CA LYS A 4 -3.94 25.68 -26.01
C LYS A 4 -4.17 24.17 -25.84
N ASN A 5 -4.06 23.34 -26.89
CA ASN A 5 -4.40 21.91 -26.81
C ASN A 5 -3.27 20.94 -27.20
N HIS A 6 -2.09 21.45 -27.52
CA HIS A 6 -0.98 20.61 -27.96
C HIS A 6 -0.45 19.67 -26.86
N HIS A 7 -0.48 20.08 -25.58
CA HIS A 7 -0.10 19.20 -24.45
C HIS A 7 -1.01 17.97 -24.32
N MET A 8 -2.29 18.10 -24.70
CA MET A 8 -3.22 16.97 -24.68
C MET A 8 -3.15 16.12 -25.94
N LYS A 9 -2.83 16.72 -27.09
CA LYS A 9 -2.75 16.00 -28.38
C LYS A 9 -1.40 15.34 -28.61
N SER A 10 -0.33 15.82 -27.99
CA SER A 10 1.00 15.24 -28.12
C SER A 10 1.26 14.29 -26.96
N ILE A 11 1.35 12.99 -27.26
CA ILE A 11 1.38 11.93 -26.24
C ILE A 11 2.62 12.07 -25.35
N ALA A 12 3.73 12.56 -25.91
CA ALA A 12 4.99 12.75 -25.19
C ALA A 12 4.91 13.76 -24.03
N HIS A 13 3.89 14.64 -23.99
CA HIS A 13 3.67 15.60 -22.90
C HIS A 13 2.76 15.06 -21.79
N SER A 14 2.31 13.80 -21.89
CA SER A 14 1.48 13.18 -20.86
C SER A 14 2.37 12.66 -19.72
N PRO A 15 2.10 12.99 -18.44
CA PRO A 15 2.94 12.62 -17.31
C PRO A 15 2.64 11.19 -16.84
N ASP A 16 2.76 10.23 -17.75
CA ASP A 16 2.53 8.81 -17.50
C ASP A 16 3.52 7.91 -18.27
N ILE A 17 3.39 6.60 -18.08
CA ILE A 17 4.28 5.59 -18.67
C ILE A 17 4.17 5.58 -20.20
N ILE A 18 2.98 5.88 -20.75
CA ILE A 18 2.75 5.91 -22.20
C ILE A 18 3.46 7.14 -22.77
N GLY A 19 3.30 8.31 -22.14
CA GLY A 19 4.01 9.53 -22.49
C GLY A 19 5.52 9.38 -22.40
N LEU A 20 6.04 8.73 -21.35
CA LEU A 20 7.46 8.40 -21.22
C LEU A 20 7.96 7.51 -22.38
N PHE A 21 7.23 6.42 -22.67
CA PHE A 21 7.59 5.50 -23.76
C PHE A 21 7.64 6.23 -25.10
N PHE A 22 6.58 6.98 -25.44
CA PHE A 22 6.53 7.72 -26.70
C PHE A 22 7.54 8.86 -26.74
N SER A 23 7.86 9.52 -25.61
CA SER A 23 8.92 10.52 -25.55
C SER A 23 10.29 9.92 -25.88
N ILE A 24 10.63 8.77 -25.28
CA ILE A 24 11.89 8.08 -25.57
C ILE A 24 11.89 7.62 -27.04
N LEU A 25 10.82 6.99 -27.52
CA LEU A 25 10.70 6.53 -28.91
C LEU A 25 10.87 7.68 -29.91
N ASN A 26 10.20 8.80 -29.66
CA ASN A 26 10.24 10.02 -30.47
C ASN A 26 11.66 10.61 -30.52
N GLN A 27 12.37 10.64 -29.38
CA GLN A 27 13.77 11.08 -29.32
C GLN A 27 14.70 10.15 -30.11
N PHE A 28 14.52 8.82 -30.00
CA PHE A 28 15.35 7.85 -30.74
C PHE A 28 15.08 7.83 -32.25
N THR A 29 13.85 8.13 -32.67
CA THR A 29 13.42 8.06 -34.09
C THR A 29 13.37 9.43 -34.77
N SER A 30 13.63 10.52 -34.03
CA SER A 30 13.42 11.90 -34.51
C SER A 30 12.01 12.11 -35.06
N THR A 31 11.01 11.60 -34.34
CA THR A 31 9.59 11.74 -34.70
C THR A 31 8.81 12.40 -33.56
N SER A 32 7.61 12.91 -33.85
CA SER A 32 6.66 13.44 -32.89
C SER A 32 5.33 12.73 -33.07
N SER A 33 4.83 12.10 -32.00
CA SER A 33 3.61 11.28 -32.01
C SER A 33 2.42 12.01 -31.39
N PHE A 34 1.36 12.18 -32.18
CA PHE A 34 0.14 12.92 -31.82
C PHE A 34 -1.09 12.03 -31.90
N LEU A 35 -2.05 12.30 -31.02
CA LEU A 35 -3.34 11.65 -30.97
C LEU A 35 -4.42 12.64 -31.41
N HIS A 36 -5.19 12.27 -32.44
CA HIS A 36 -6.28 13.11 -32.93
C HIS A 36 -7.42 12.25 -33.49
N ASN A 37 -8.64 12.43 -32.95
CA ASN A 37 -9.87 11.78 -33.41
C ASN A 37 -9.71 10.26 -33.61
N GLY A 38 -9.22 9.57 -32.59
CA GLY A 38 -9.03 8.12 -32.66
C GLY A 38 -7.81 7.62 -33.44
N GLN A 39 -7.01 8.51 -34.04
CA GLN A 39 -5.84 8.13 -34.84
C GLN A 39 -4.53 8.61 -34.22
N LEU A 40 -3.52 7.74 -34.25
CA LEU A 40 -2.14 8.07 -33.94
C LEU A 40 -1.45 8.58 -35.20
N ILE A 41 -0.95 9.82 -35.15
CA ILE A 41 -0.27 10.50 -36.26
C ILE A 41 1.17 10.75 -35.83
N THR A 42 2.13 10.17 -36.53
CA THR A 42 3.56 10.37 -36.28
C THR A 42 4.16 11.24 -37.39
N ILE A 43 4.81 12.34 -37.00
CA ILE A 43 5.40 13.32 -37.92
C ILE A 43 6.92 13.33 -37.72
N GLN A 44 7.72 13.34 -38.78
CA GLN A 44 9.17 13.50 -38.66
C GLN A 44 9.51 14.93 -38.18
N THR A 45 10.46 15.04 -37.26
CA THR A 45 10.88 16.30 -36.62
C THR A 45 12.40 16.41 -36.72
N GLU A 46 12.93 17.63 -36.61
CA GLU A 46 14.38 17.83 -36.58
C GLU A 46 15.01 17.09 -35.39
N THR A 47 16.26 16.64 -35.59
CA THR A 47 16.97 15.73 -34.70
C THR A 47 16.94 16.20 -33.24
N TYR A 48 16.35 15.38 -32.36
CA TYR A 48 16.52 15.53 -30.91
C TYR A 48 17.97 15.17 -30.55
N GLU A 49 18.70 16.08 -29.92
CA GLU A 49 20.06 15.81 -29.44
C GLU A 49 20.03 14.85 -28.23
N LEU A 50 19.98 13.55 -28.50
CA LEU A 50 20.23 12.51 -27.49
C LEU A 50 21.73 12.47 -27.16
N GLN A 51 22.11 13.06 -26.03
CA GLN A 51 23.49 13.03 -25.53
C GLN A 51 23.78 11.69 -24.85
N GLY A 52 24.72 10.91 -25.36
CA GLY A 52 25.11 9.62 -24.77
C GLY A 52 25.91 8.74 -25.73
N HIS A 53 26.98 8.11 -25.22
CA HIS A 53 27.89 7.30 -26.03
C HIS A 53 27.45 5.83 -26.18
N ASP A 54 26.58 5.33 -25.29
CA ASP A 54 26.03 3.98 -25.31
C ASP A 54 24.49 3.97 -25.20
N PHE A 55 23.87 2.82 -25.43
CA PHE A 55 22.41 2.68 -25.41
C PHE A 55 21.82 3.03 -24.05
N VAL A 56 22.48 2.63 -22.96
CA VAL A 56 22.02 2.86 -21.59
C VAL A 56 22.06 4.34 -21.23
N SER A 57 23.13 5.07 -21.58
CA SER A 57 23.21 6.52 -21.36
C SER A 57 22.18 7.27 -22.20
N LYS A 58 21.97 6.87 -23.46
CA LYS A 58 20.91 7.47 -24.29
C LYS A 58 19.51 7.25 -23.71
N LEU A 59 19.25 6.07 -23.16
CA LEU A 59 17.99 5.78 -22.48
C LEU A 59 17.80 6.67 -21.23
N PHE A 60 18.85 6.78 -20.40
CA PHE A 60 18.82 7.64 -19.22
C PHE A 60 18.62 9.11 -19.58
N CYS A 61 19.36 9.62 -20.57
CA CYS A 61 19.20 10.99 -21.07
C CYS A 61 17.80 11.22 -21.67
N GLY A 62 17.24 10.23 -22.37
CA GLY A 62 15.86 10.30 -22.86
C GLY A 62 14.83 10.44 -21.72
N VAL A 63 15.02 9.69 -20.63
CA VAL A 63 14.20 9.80 -19.41
C VAL A 63 14.38 11.16 -18.74
N ALA A 64 15.62 11.62 -18.55
CA ALA A 64 15.93 12.89 -17.91
C ALA A 64 15.39 14.09 -18.71
N ASN A 65 15.54 14.06 -20.04
CA ASN A 65 14.97 15.06 -20.94
C ASN A 65 13.44 15.11 -20.81
N TRP A 66 12.78 13.95 -20.78
CA TRP A 66 11.33 13.90 -20.59
C TRP A 66 10.89 14.50 -19.26
N PHE A 67 11.59 14.20 -18.16
CA PHE A 67 11.32 14.85 -16.86
C PHE A 67 11.48 16.37 -16.93
N GLY A 68 12.54 16.84 -17.59
CA GLY A 68 12.77 18.28 -17.80
C GLY A 68 11.66 18.93 -18.63
N HIS A 69 11.22 18.27 -19.72
CA HIS A 69 10.11 18.73 -20.55
C HIS A 69 8.79 18.84 -19.76
N ILE A 70 8.40 17.80 -19.02
CA ILE A 70 7.19 17.84 -18.18
C ILE A 70 7.30 18.93 -17.10
N MET A 71 8.45 19.09 -16.45
CA MET A 71 8.65 20.12 -15.43
C MET A 71 8.52 21.54 -16.00
N SER A 72 9.06 21.78 -17.20
CA SER A 72 8.86 23.03 -17.93
C SER A 72 7.38 23.27 -18.26
N ASP A 73 6.66 22.25 -18.70
CA ASP A 73 5.24 22.35 -19.07
C ASP A 73 4.33 22.60 -17.85
N VAL A 74 4.72 22.11 -16.66
CA VAL A 74 4.04 22.39 -15.38
C VAL A 74 4.29 23.84 -14.94
N ALA A 75 5.53 24.34 -15.08
CA ALA A 75 5.89 25.70 -14.70
C ALA A 75 5.23 26.77 -15.60
N GLY A 76 4.96 26.42 -16.86
CA GLY A 76 4.31 27.29 -17.84
C GLY A 76 5.28 28.30 -18.47
N SER A 77 4.93 28.79 -19.67
CA SER A 77 5.72 29.79 -20.37
C SER A 77 5.58 31.17 -19.72
N SER A 78 6.70 31.86 -19.52
CA SER A 78 6.81 33.22 -18.99
C SER A 78 6.18 34.32 -19.87
N GLY A 79 5.68 33.98 -21.07
CA GLY A 79 5.09 34.93 -22.02
C GLY A 79 3.56 34.96 -22.08
N ALA A 80 2.85 34.13 -21.33
CA ALA A 80 1.38 34.13 -21.31
C ALA A 80 0.85 35.08 -20.23
N SER A 81 0.07 36.09 -20.62
CA SER A 81 -0.60 37.02 -19.70
C SER A 81 -1.76 36.37 -18.92
N GLU A 82 -2.15 35.14 -19.27
CA GLU A 82 -3.19 34.32 -18.65
C GLU A 82 -2.66 32.92 -18.32
N ARG A 83 -3.50 32.05 -17.74
CA ARG A 83 -3.17 30.68 -17.36
C ARG A 83 -2.52 29.92 -18.53
N GLY A 84 -1.31 29.39 -18.33
CA GLY A 84 -0.70 28.42 -19.25
C GLY A 84 -1.57 27.17 -19.42
N SER A 85 -1.44 26.46 -20.54
CA SER A 85 -2.26 25.26 -20.88
C SER A 85 -2.20 24.19 -19.80
N GLY A 86 -1.10 24.12 -19.05
CA GLY A 86 -0.88 23.10 -18.01
C GLY A 86 -0.64 21.72 -18.62
N VAL A 87 -0.28 20.76 -17.77
CA VAL A 87 -0.05 19.37 -18.19
C VAL A 87 -1.34 18.57 -18.05
N VAL A 88 -1.54 17.60 -18.93
CA VAL A 88 -2.71 16.70 -18.87
C VAL A 88 -2.68 15.87 -17.59
N ILE A 89 -3.84 15.55 -17.03
CA ILE A 89 -3.93 14.53 -15.98
C ILE A 89 -3.39 13.20 -16.58
N PRO A 90 -2.57 12.41 -15.85
CA PRO A 90 -2.07 11.13 -16.35
C PRO A 90 -3.17 10.26 -16.96
N PHE A 91 -2.91 9.67 -18.13
CA PHE A 91 -3.84 8.82 -18.90
C PHE A 91 -5.08 9.53 -19.47
N TYR A 92 -5.26 10.83 -19.26
CA TYR A 92 -6.42 11.56 -19.77
C TYR A 92 -6.35 11.80 -21.29
N GLU A 93 -5.15 11.76 -21.88
CA GLU A 93 -4.94 11.78 -23.32
C GLU A 93 -5.62 10.59 -24.03
N LEU A 94 -5.75 9.44 -23.35
CA LEU A 94 -6.42 8.26 -23.91
C LEU A 94 -7.90 8.49 -24.25
N PHE A 95 -8.56 9.48 -23.63
CA PHE A 95 -9.93 9.85 -24.01
C PHE A 95 -10.02 10.35 -25.46
N GLN A 96 -8.90 10.77 -26.07
CA GLN A 96 -8.88 11.14 -27.49
C GLN A 96 -8.95 9.93 -28.43
N LEU A 97 -8.71 8.70 -27.94
CA LEU A 97 -8.96 7.47 -28.70
C LEU A 97 -10.45 7.13 -28.77
N CYS A 98 -11.26 7.68 -27.88
CA CYS A 98 -12.68 7.41 -27.80
C CYS A 98 -13.49 8.37 -28.69
N ASP A 99 -13.50 8.15 -30.01
CA ASP A 99 -14.26 8.98 -30.96
C ASP A 99 -15.73 8.54 -31.11
N PHE A 100 -16.33 8.01 -30.04
CA PHE A 100 -17.71 7.55 -30.03
C PHE A 100 -18.59 8.40 -29.10
N GLY A 101 -19.90 8.34 -29.33
CA GLY A 101 -20.91 9.07 -28.55
C GLY A 101 -21.31 10.43 -29.15
N SER A 102 -22.52 10.88 -28.82
CA SER A 102 -23.08 12.16 -29.28
C SER A 102 -23.50 13.02 -28.08
N PHE A 103 -22.53 13.71 -27.49
CA PHE A 103 -22.71 14.52 -26.28
C PHE A 103 -23.13 15.93 -26.66
N GLN A 104 -24.20 16.43 -26.03
CA GLN A 104 -24.71 17.78 -26.27
C GLN A 104 -23.84 18.84 -25.59
N VAL A 105 -23.28 19.75 -26.37
CA VAL A 105 -22.47 20.88 -25.88
C VAL A 105 -23.07 22.15 -26.48
N GLY A 106 -24.01 22.75 -25.75
CA GLY A 106 -24.84 23.82 -26.29
C GLY A 106 -25.75 23.29 -27.40
N ASP A 107 -25.67 23.89 -28.58
CA ASP A 107 -26.46 23.51 -29.75
C ASP A 107 -25.83 22.38 -30.60
N ASP A 108 -24.55 22.06 -30.36
CA ASP A 108 -23.79 21.09 -31.16
C ASP A 108 -23.61 19.74 -30.45
N ARG A 109 -23.68 18.65 -31.21
CA ARG A 109 -23.35 17.29 -30.73
C ARG A 109 -21.88 16.98 -31.03
N ASN A 110 -21.10 16.69 -30.00
CA ASN A 110 -19.67 16.43 -30.08
C ASN A 110 -19.34 15.00 -29.61
N THR A 111 -18.22 14.44 -30.08
CA THR A 111 -17.70 13.13 -29.64
C THR A 111 -16.99 13.23 -28.29
N LEU A 112 -16.81 12.10 -27.59
CA LEU A 112 -16.14 12.09 -26.27
C LEU A 112 -14.73 12.70 -26.33
N ALA A 113 -13.96 12.38 -27.37
CA ALA A 113 -12.65 12.97 -27.63
C ALA A 113 -12.69 14.51 -27.72
N THR A 114 -13.72 15.05 -28.38
CA THR A 114 -13.91 16.50 -28.53
C THR A 114 -14.34 17.15 -27.22
N VAL A 115 -15.23 16.51 -26.46
CA VAL A 115 -15.63 16.97 -25.12
C VAL A 115 -14.45 16.98 -24.16
N ALA A 116 -13.67 15.90 -24.10
CA ALA A 116 -12.49 15.80 -23.24
C ALA A 116 -11.46 16.90 -23.56
N THR A 117 -11.28 17.23 -24.84
CA THR A 117 -10.41 18.32 -25.29
C THR A 117 -10.92 19.69 -24.83
N LYS A 118 -12.23 19.95 -24.93
CA LYS A 118 -12.83 21.19 -24.44
C LYS A 118 -12.70 21.31 -22.92
N VAL A 119 -12.95 20.23 -22.18
CA VAL A 119 -12.81 20.18 -20.71
C VAL A 119 -11.38 20.49 -20.27
N PHE A 120 -10.38 19.93 -20.96
CA PHE A 120 -8.97 20.26 -20.70
C PHE A 120 -8.65 21.75 -20.95
N GLN A 121 -9.13 22.29 -22.08
CA GLN A 121 -8.94 23.71 -22.43
C GLN A 121 -9.53 24.68 -21.39
N GLU A 122 -10.64 24.30 -20.77
CA GLU A 122 -11.34 25.09 -19.75
C GLU A 122 -10.70 25.03 -18.35
N GLY A 123 -9.67 24.21 -18.15
CA GLY A 123 -8.93 24.23 -16.90
C GLY A 123 -8.58 22.88 -16.28
N TYR A 124 -9.09 21.79 -16.85
CA TYR A 124 -9.04 20.44 -16.28
C TYR A 124 -7.66 19.78 -16.48
N ASP A 125 -6.64 20.37 -15.86
CA ASP A 125 -5.23 19.97 -15.96
C ASP A 125 -4.76 19.18 -14.72
N ALA A 126 -3.49 18.76 -14.73
CA ALA A 126 -2.88 17.99 -13.64
C ALA A 126 -2.99 18.67 -12.27
N ARG A 127 -2.98 20.01 -12.21
CA ARG A 127 -3.14 20.78 -10.96
C ARG A 127 -4.54 20.63 -10.42
N PHE A 128 -5.55 20.79 -11.29
CA PHE A 128 -6.94 20.51 -10.93
C PHE A 128 -7.13 19.05 -10.50
N GLY A 129 -6.47 18.12 -11.19
CA GLY A 129 -6.32 16.72 -10.77
C GLY A 129 -5.84 16.58 -9.32
N LEU A 130 -4.70 17.19 -8.97
CA LEU A 130 -4.19 17.12 -7.60
C LEU A 130 -5.19 17.67 -6.57
N THR A 131 -5.90 18.75 -6.87
CA THR A 131 -6.95 19.28 -5.99
C THR A 131 -8.11 18.31 -5.82
N MET A 132 -8.57 17.68 -6.91
CA MET A 132 -9.62 16.65 -6.90
C MET A 132 -9.23 15.40 -6.09
N ALA A 133 -7.93 15.10 -5.95
CA ALA A 133 -7.47 13.98 -5.13
C ALA A 133 -7.62 14.24 -3.62
N ILE A 134 -7.63 15.50 -3.17
CA ILE A 134 -7.67 15.86 -1.75
C ILE A 134 -8.93 15.29 -1.06
N PRO A 135 -10.17 15.52 -1.55
CA PRO A 135 -11.37 14.93 -0.95
C PRO A 135 -11.33 13.40 -0.90
N VAL A 136 -10.78 12.75 -1.93
CA VAL A 136 -10.67 11.28 -2.00
C VAL A 136 -9.74 10.75 -0.91
N VAL A 137 -8.58 11.38 -0.75
CA VAL A 137 -7.60 11.01 0.30
C VAL A 137 -8.19 11.25 1.69
N VAL A 138 -8.85 12.39 1.91
CA VAL A 138 -9.48 12.70 3.19
C VAL A 138 -10.59 11.69 3.52
N CYS A 139 -11.41 11.32 2.55
CA CYS A 139 -12.45 10.29 2.71
C CYS A 139 -11.83 8.95 3.12
N ASP A 140 -10.83 8.47 2.38
CA ASP A 140 -10.13 7.21 2.65
C ASP A 140 -9.48 7.20 4.05
N LEU A 141 -8.81 8.28 4.43
CA LEU A 141 -8.17 8.41 5.75
C LEU A 141 -9.20 8.45 6.87
N SER A 142 -10.30 9.17 6.70
CA SER A 142 -11.38 9.26 7.69
C SER A 142 -12.03 7.90 7.95
N ILE A 143 -12.27 7.11 6.89
CA ILE A 143 -12.80 5.76 7.00
C ILE A 143 -11.84 4.85 7.75
N LYS A 144 -10.55 4.87 7.38
CA LYS A 144 -9.51 4.06 8.04
C LYS A 144 -9.35 4.43 9.51
N LEU A 145 -9.39 5.72 9.83
CA LEU A 145 -9.30 6.21 11.20
C LEU A 145 -10.49 5.72 12.03
N THR A 146 -11.71 5.89 11.51
CA THR A 146 -12.95 5.45 12.19
C THR A 146 -12.94 3.94 12.41
N TRP A 147 -12.50 3.18 11.40
CA TRP A 147 -12.37 1.73 11.50
C TRP A 147 -11.33 1.32 12.56
N ALA A 148 -10.16 1.95 12.59
CA ALA A 148 -9.10 1.67 13.57
C ALA A 148 -9.56 1.98 15.00
N ILE A 149 -10.23 3.13 15.21
CA ILE A 149 -10.81 3.51 16.51
C ILE A 149 -11.83 2.45 16.95
N LYS A 150 -12.75 2.06 16.07
CA LYS A 150 -13.75 1.02 16.39
C LYS A 150 -13.08 -0.30 16.76
N HIS A 151 -12.05 -0.72 16.02
CA HIS A 151 -11.37 -2.00 16.26
C HIS A 151 -10.60 -2.03 17.58
N HIS A 152 -9.99 -0.91 17.95
CA HIS A 152 -9.27 -0.81 19.21
C HIS A 152 -10.22 -0.73 20.42
N PHE A 153 -11.18 0.19 20.41
CA PHE A 153 -12.01 0.45 21.59
C PHE A 153 -13.19 -0.52 21.75
N TYR A 154 -13.86 -0.90 20.66
CA TYR A 154 -15.02 -1.79 20.74
C TYR A 154 -14.61 -3.26 20.75
N HIS A 155 -13.70 -3.66 19.86
CA HIS A 155 -13.25 -5.05 19.75
C HIS A 155 -12.06 -5.40 20.67
N LYS A 156 -11.56 -4.42 21.45
CA LYS A 156 -10.45 -4.58 22.42
C LYS A 156 -9.22 -5.27 21.83
N ARG A 157 -8.93 -5.01 20.55
CA ARG A 157 -7.80 -5.62 19.85
C ARG A 157 -6.51 -4.84 20.10
N PRO A 158 -5.35 -5.52 20.10
CA PRO A 158 -4.06 -4.84 20.19
C PRO A 158 -3.87 -3.86 19.02
N LEU A 159 -3.21 -2.73 19.27
CA LEU A 159 -3.00 -1.67 18.27
C LEU A 159 -2.29 -2.17 16.99
N ALA A 160 -1.43 -3.18 17.12
CA ALA A 160 -0.76 -3.82 16.00
C ALA A 160 -1.75 -4.49 15.00
N GLU A 161 -2.88 -5.01 15.48
CA GLU A 161 -3.94 -5.59 14.64
C GLU A 161 -4.92 -4.55 14.09
N CYS A 162 -4.84 -3.30 14.57
CA CYS A 162 -5.71 -2.20 14.15
C CYS A 162 -5.12 -1.40 12.98
N ILE A 163 -3.99 -1.84 12.40
CA ILE A 163 -3.36 -1.20 11.25
C ILE A 163 -4.27 -1.42 10.03
N PRO A 164 -4.75 -0.35 9.38
CA PRO A 164 -5.71 -0.44 8.27
C PRO A 164 -5.04 -1.01 7.02
N THR A 165 -4.94 -2.33 6.97
CA THR A 165 -4.38 -3.08 5.85
C THR A 165 -5.47 -3.55 4.89
N LYS A 166 -5.10 -3.83 3.64
CA LYS A 166 -6.00 -4.36 2.59
C LYS A 166 -6.57 -5.75 2.92
N ARG A 167 -6.11 -6.38 4.02
CA ARG A 167 -6.46 -7.73 4.46
C ARG A 167 -7.85 -7.81 5.09
N HIS A 168 -8.38 -6.72 5.62
CA HIS A 168 -9.67 -6.73 6.31
C HIS A 168 -10.83 -6.51 5.33
N ASP A 169 -11.69 -7.52 5.21
CA ASP A 169 -12.86 -7.50 4.32
C ASP A 169 -13.81 -6.35 4.67
N ASP A 170 -14.04 -6.13 5.98
CA ASP A 170 -14.88 -5.04 6.49
C ASP A 170 -14.36 -3.67 6.06
N LEU A 171 -13.05 -3.44 6.16
CA LEU A 171 -12.43 -2.18 5.77
C LEU A 171 -12.53 -1.95 4.25
N ARG A 172 -12.39 -3.01 3.43
CA ARG A 172 -12.58 -2.89 1.98
C ARG A 172 -14.00 -2.49 1.63
N MET A 173 -15.01 -3.10 2.26
CA MET A 173 -16.41 -2.72 2.08
C MET A 173 -16.67 -1.28 2.49
N MET A 174 -16.15 -0.85 3.65
CA MET A 174 -16.31 0.53 4.11
C MET A 174 -15.70 1.54 3.13
N LEU A 175 -14.52 1.24 2.56
CA LEU A 175 -13.89 2.09 1.55
C LEU A 175 -14.73 2.17 0.27
N ILE A 176 -15.33 1.07 -0.19
CA ILE A 176 -16.22 1.06 -1.37
C ILE A 176 -17.47 1.90 -1.11
N ILE A 177 -18.13 1.71 0.03
CA ILE A 177 -19.35 2.45 0.38
C ILE A 177 -19.06 3.94 0.54
N GLY A 178 -17.96 4.29 1.21
CA GLY A 178 -17.54 5.68 1.39
C GLY A 178 -17.21 6.38 0.08
N ASN A 179 -16.38 5.77 -0.78
CA ASN A 179 -16.07 6.31 -2.10
C ASN A 179 -17.31 6.32 -3.01
N GLY A 180 -18.20 5.33 -2.89
CA GLY A 180 -19.47 5.26 -3.61
C GLY A 180 -20.39 6.43 -3.26
N THR A 181 -20.48 6.75 -1.97
CA THR A 181 -21.25 7.90 -1.48
C THR A 181 -20.65 9.21 -1.98
N LEU A 182 -19.32 9.35 -1.92
CA LEU A 182 -18.61 10.51 -2.45
C LEU A 182 -18.88 10.71 -3.95
N CYS A 183 -18.78 9.65 -4.76
CA CYS A 183 -19.04 9.71 -6.20
C CYS A 183 -20.52 10.00 -6.51
N LEU A 184 -21.44 9.49 -5.70
CA LEU A 184 -22.87 9.76 -5.88
C LEU A 184 -23.18 11.23 -5.61
N MET A 185 -22.61 11.82 -4.56
CA MET A 185 -22.76 13.25 -4.26
C MET A 185 -22.11 14.12 -5.34
N ASP A 186 -20.90 13.76 -5.78
CA ASP A 186 -20.16 14.42 -6.85
C ASP A 186 -20.96 14.42 -8.17
N GLY A 187 -21.44 13.24 -8.60
CA GLY A 187 -22.24 13.09 -9.80
C GLY A 187 -23.57 13.83 -9.74
N ALA A 188 -24.22 13.85 -8.57
CA ALA A 188 -25.46 14.60 -8.36
C ALA A 188 -25.23 16.11 -8.42
N ASP A 189 -24.21 16.65 -7.75
CA ASP A 189 -23.86 18.07 -7.79
C ASP A 189 -23.49 18.50 -9.22
N ALA A 190 -22.66 17.70 -9.91
CA ALA A 190 -22.31 17.93 -11.30
C ALA A 190 -23.55 17.92 -12.21
N ALA A 191 -24.45 16.94 -12.06
CA ALA A 191 -25.67 16.85 -12.85
C ALA A 191 -26.57 18.08 -12.67
N ILE A 192 -26.86 18.45 -11.41
CA ILE A 192 -27.73 19.58 -11.08
C ILE A 192 -27.16 20.90 -11.62
N ARG A 193 -25.86 21.13 -11.43
CA ARG A 193 -25.22 22.40 -11.82
C ARG A 193 -24.81 22.47 -13.29
N SER A 194 -24.76 21.34 -14.00
CA SER A 194 -24.37 21.32 -15.42
C SER A 194 -25.40 21.97 -16.34
N GLY A 195 -26.67 22.05 -15.91
CA GLY A 195 -27.76 22.61 -16.71
C GLY A 195 -27.97 21.89 -18.06
N GLY A 196 -27.53 20.63 -18.18
CA GLY A 196 -27.64 19.83 -19.41
C GLY A 196 -26.44 19.95 -20.37
N ASN A 197 -25.43 20.77 -20.08
CA ASN A 197 -24.21 20.84 -20.88
C ASN A 197 -23.16 19.83 -20.39
N TRP A 198 -22.78 18.90 -21.27
CA TRP A 198 -21.83 17.83 -20.93
C TRP A 198 -20.42 18.33 -20.61
N VAL A 199 -19.95 19.45 -21.20
CA VAL A 199 -18.65 20.04 -20.84
C VAL A 199 -18.68 20.56 -19.41
N ASN A 200 -19.74 21.28 -19.02
CA ASN A 200 -19.90 21.79 -17.66
C ASN A 200 -20.09 20.66 -16.64
N PHE A 201 -20.72 19.56 -17.05
CA PHE A 201 -20.82 18.35 -16.23
C PHE A 201 -19.43 17.76 -15.93
N PHE A 202 -18.63 17.48 -16.96
CA PHE A 202 -17.30 16.90 -16.78
C PHE A 202 -16.31 17.85 -16.10
N LEU A 203 -16.45 19.16 -16.26
CA LEU A 203 -15.64 20.15 -15.53
C LEU A 203 -15.87 20.10 -14.02
N ARG A 204 -17.06 19.65 -13.58
CA ARG A 204 -17.43 19.55 -12.17
C ARG A 204 -17.22 18.16 -11.60
N LEU A 205 -17.19 17.14 -12.44
CA LEU A 205 -17.05 15.75 -12.05
C LEU A 205 -15.64 15.48 -11.51
N ASN A 206 -15.52 14.81 -10.36
CA ASN A 206 -14.24 14.39 -9.83
C ASN A 206 -13.78 13.06 -10.43
N ILE A 207 -13.12 13.09 -11.60
CA ILE A 207 -12.68 11.86 -12.28
C ILE A 207 -11.78 10.95 -11.42
N ILE A 208 -11.04 11.52 -10.45
CA ILE A 208 -10.16 10.76 -9.56
C ILE A 208 -10.97 9.93 -8.56
N ALA A 209 -12.05 10.49 -8.03
CA ALA A 209 -12.98 9.77 -7.16
C ALA A 209 -13.62 8.60 -7.91
N TRP A 210 -14.09 8.84 -9.14
CA TRP A 210 -14.67 7.80 -9.99
C TRP A 210 -13.67 6.71 -10.34
N TYR A 211 -12.44 7.07 -10.73
CA TYR A 211 -11.36 6.10 -10.98
C TYR A 211 -11.04 5.27 -9.73
N ARG A 212 -10.97 5.91 -8.56
CA ARG A 212 -10.74 5.23 -7.27
C ARG A 212 -11.84 4.22 -6.98
N LEU A 213 -13.10 4.62 -7.13
CA LEU A 213 -14.26 3.74 -6.91
C LEU A 213 -14.23 2.54 -7.86
N VAL A 214 -14.03 2.77 -9.16
CA VAL A 214 -13.94 1.69 -10.16
C VAL A 214 -12.82 0.71 -9.81
N THR A 215 -11.65 1.20 -9.41
CA THR A 215 -10.53 0.35 -9.01
C THR A 215 -10.84 -0.48 -7.77
N LEU A 216 -11.50 0.10 -6.77
CA LEU A 216 -11.91 -0.62 -5.55
C LEU A 216 -12.96 -1.69 -5.84
N VAL A 217 -13.99 -1.36 -6.62
CA VAL A 217 -15.05 -2.29 -7.02
C VAL A 217 -14.48 -3.40 -7.88
N PHE A 218 -13.70 -3.08 -8.92
CA PHE A 218 -13.05 -4.07 -9.77
C PHE A 218 -12.21 -5.05 -8.96
N ARG A 219 -11.38 -4.53 -8.05
CA ARG A 219 -10.55 -5.38 -7.19
C ARG A 219 -11.39 -6.31 -6.31
N GLU A 220 -12.45 -5.80 -5.71
CA GLU A 220 -13.35 -6.61 -4.88
C GLU A 220 -14.09 -7.66 -5.69
N VAL A 221 -14.52 -7.34 -6.91
CA VAL A 221 -15.10 -8.31 -7.86
C VAL A 221 -14.08 -9.39 -8.21
N CYS A 222 -12.83 -9.05 -8.50
CA CYS A 222 -11.78 -10.04 -8.75
C CYS A 222 -11.56 -10.97 -7.56
N ILE A 223 -11.54 -10.43 -6.34
CA ILE A 223 -11.40 -11.20 -5.10
C ILE A 223 -12.57 -12.18 -4.95
N ARG A 224 -13.81 -11.70 -5.11
CA ARG A 224 -15.03 -12.50 -4.96
C ARG A 224 -15.22 -13.54 -6.07
N ALA A 225 -14.77 -13.23 -7.29
CA ALA A 225 -14.76 -14.15 -8.41
C ALA A 225 -13.63 -15.20 -8.32
N GLY A 226 -12.79 -15.16 -7.26
CA GLY A 226 -11.67 -16.08 -7.09
C GLY A 226 -10.50 -15.85 -8.05
N ILE A 227 -10.52 -14.75 -8.82
CA ILE A 227 -9.41 -14.28 -9.64
C ILE A 227 -8.40 -13.60 -8.71
N SER A 228 -7.78 -14.38 -7.83
CA SER A 228 -6.72 -13.88 -6.98
C SER A 228 -5.45 -13.73 -7.82
N PHE A 229 -4.90 -12.51 -7.92
CA PHE A 229 -3.57 -12.30 -8.48
C PHE A 229 -2.58 -13.22 -7.73
N PRO A 230 -1.99 -14.24 -8.38
CA PRO A 230 -1.20 -15.27 -7.69
C PRO A 230 -0.06 -14.66 -6.87
N LEU A 231 0.56 -13.61 -7.43
CA LEU A 231 1.63 -12.84 -6.80
C LEU A 231 1.20 -12.16 -5.50
N GLN A 232 -0.02 -11.62 -5.46
CA GLN A 232 -0.52 -10.90 -4.29
C GLN A 232 -0.88 -11.85 -3.15
N LYS A 233 -1.44 -13.01 -3.47
CA LYS A 233 -1.71 -14.06 -2.48
C LYS A 233 -0.43 -14.60 -1.87
N GLN A 234 0.61 -14.83 -2.69
CA GLN A 234 1.92 -15.23 -2.20
C GLN A 234 2.54 -14.16 -1.31
N LEU A 235 2.53 -12.90 -1.74
CA LEU A 235 3.07 -11.78 -0.96
C LEU A 235 2.36 -11.64 0.40
N ASP A 236 1.03 -11.73 0.42
CA ASP A 236 0.25 -11.68 1.67
C ASP A 236 0.59 -12.84 2.61
N ALA A 237 0.83 -14.04 2.06
CA ALA A 237 1.26 -15.20 2.84
C ALA A 237 2.67 -15.01 3.42
N TYR A 238 3.63 -14.49 2.64
CA TYR A 238 4.97 -14.18 3.13
C TYR A 238 4.95 -13.15 4.26
N ILE A 239 4.14 -12.09 4.14
CA ILE A 239 4.02 -11.10 5.21
C ILE A 239 3.46 -11.74 6.49
N ARG A 240 2.48 -12.65 6.39
CA ARG A 240 1.95 -13.37 7.58
C ARG A 240 3.01 -14.27 8.23
N ILE A 241 3.80 -14.96 7.41
CA ILE A 241 4.90 -15.81 7.90
C ILE A 241 5.92 -14.94 8.64
N ASN A 242 6.30 -13.78 8.07
CA ASN A 242 7.24 -12.86 8.71
C ASN A 242 6.69 -12.31 10.04
N GLU A 243 5.41 -11.94 10.11
CA GLU A 243 4.77 -11.50 11.37
C GLU A 243 4.82 -12.59 12.44
N ALA A 244 4.52 -13.84 12.08
CA ALA A 244 4.60 -14.97 13.01
C ALA A 244 6.05 -15.25 13.46
N LEU A 245 7.02 -15.19 12.53
CA LEU A 245 8.44 -15.36 12.85
C LEU A 245 8.93 -14.29 13.82
N VAL A 246 8.51 -13.03 13.64
CA VAL A 246 8.86 -11.94 14.57
C VAL A 246 8.29 -12.20 15.97
N GLN A 247 7.04 -12.70 16.06
CA GLN A 247 6.47 -13.08 17.36
C GLN A 247 7.27 -14.20 18.02
N TYR A 248 7.60 -15.27 17.29
CA TYR A 248 8.44 -16.35 17.82
C TYR A 248 9.83 -15.86 18.25
N LEU A 249 10.45 -14.97 17.48
CA LEU A 249 11.73 -14.36 17.85
C LEU A 249 11.62 -13.57 19.16
N SER A 250 10.56 -12.78 19.35
CA SER A 250 10.36 -12.06 20.61
C SER A 250 10.15 -12.99 21.81
N GLN A 251 9.48 -14.13 21.59
CA GLN A 251 9.30 -15.14 22.64
C GLN A 251 10.62 -15.81 22.97
N LEU A 252 11.44 -16.13 21.96
CA LEU A 252 12.77 -16.70 22.13
C LEU A 252 13.73 -15.73 22.82
N GLU A 253 13.66 -14.44 22.53
CA GLU A 253 14.47 -13.40 23.18
C GLU A 253 14.14 -13.25 24.67
N GLN A 254 12.90 -13.55 25.08
CA GLN A 254 12.52 -13.57 26.49
C GLN A 254 13.04 -14.80 27.25
N ILE A 255 13.46 -15.86 26.55
CA ILE A 255 14.01 -17.05 27.20
C ILE A 255 15.44 -16.77 27.63
N ASP A 256 15.70 -16.84 28.94
CA ASP A 256 17.05 -16.82 29.49
C ASP A 256 17.75 -18.16 29.22
N ILE A 257 18.38 -18.26 28.04
CA ILE A 257 19.11 -19.45 27.59
C ILE A 257 20.23 -19.81 28.58
N GLU A 258 20.88 -18.82 29.20
CA GLU A 258 21.98 -19.06 30.14
C GLU A 258 21.49 -19.62 31.48
N ARG A 259 20.31 -19.19 31.95
CA ARG A 259 19.64 -19.84 33.07
C ARG A 259 19.21 -21.27 32.73
N PHE A 260 18.59 -21.49 31.58
CA PHE A 260 18.16 -22.83 31.16
C PHE A 260 19.33 -23.82 31.07
N LYS A 261 20.48 -23.39 30.50
CA LYS A 261 21.70 -24.20 30.46
C LYS A 261 22.23 -24.54 31.85
N ARG A 262 22.23 -23.56 32.78
CA ARG A 262 22.70 -23.77 34.16
C ARG A 262 21.81 -24.77 34.91
N GLU A 263 20.49 -24.61 34.83
CA GLU A 263 19.54 -25.53 35.46
C GLU A 263 19.67 -26.95 34.87
N THR A 264 19.74 -27.07 33.54
CA THR A 264 19.91 -28.38 32.88
C THR A 264 21.22 -29.05 33.28
N LYS A 265 22.32 -28.28 33.41
CA LYS A 265 23.60 -28.80 33.84
C LYS A 265 23.55 -29.33 35.27
N GLN A 266 22.93 -28.59 36.20
CA GLN A 266 22.72 -29.05 37.58
C GLN A 266 21.96 -30.38 37.63
N TYR A 267 20.85 -30.49 36.89
CA TYR A 267 20.09 -31.75 36.88
C TYR A 267 20.88 -32.92 36.28
N ASN A 268 21.68 -32.68 35.24
CA ASN A 268 22.53 -33.73 34.66
C ASN A 268 23.65 -34.17 35.63
N GLU A 269 24.25 -33.23 36.36
CA GLU A 269 25.24 -33.54 37.40
C GLU A 269 24.61 -34.36 38.53
N LEU A 270 23.38 -34.03 38.94
CA LEU A 270 22.62 -34.83 39.90
C LEU A 270 22.35 -36.25 39.40
N ILE A 271 21.83 -36.40 38.17
CA ILE A 271 21.57 -37.72 37.58
C ILE A 271 22.84 -38.56 37.57
N ALA A 272 23.98 -37.98 37.17
CA ALA A 272 25.26 -38.69 37.19
C ALA A 272 25.70 -39.11 38.60
N MET A 273 25.48 -38.27 39.62
CA MET A 273 25.76 -38.63 41.02
C MET A 273 24.85 -39.76 41.52
N MET A 274 23.57 -39.75 41.14
CA MET A 274 22.62 -40.82 41.47
C MET A 274 23.00 -42.15 40.79
N GLU A 275 23.41 -42.11 39.52
CA GLU A 275 23.84 -43.31 38.77
C GLU A 275 25.14 -43.92 39.32
N CYS A 276 26.04 -43.10 39.87
CA CYS A 276 27.30 -43.54 40.49
C CYS A 276 27.14 -44.04 41.94
N SER A 277 25.99 -43.86 42.56
CA SER A 277 25.75 -44.25 43.96
C SER A 277 25.57 -45.76 44.08
N SER A 278 26.37 -46.42 44.92
CA SER A 278 26.44 -47.90 44.98
C SER A 278 25.53 -48.51 46.05
N ASN A 279 25.07 -47.69 47.00
CA ASN A 279 24.28 -48.12 48.14
C ASN A 279 23.24 -47.07 48.56
N GLU A 280 22.24 -47.50 49.33
CA GLU A 280 21.11 -46.67 49.76
C GLU A 280 21.54 -45.48 50.66
N ALA A 281 22.59 -45.66 51.45
CA ALA A 281 23.12 -44.61 52.32
C ALA A 281 23.75 -43.46 51.52
N GLU A 282 24.55 -43.78 50.49
CA GLU A 282 25.14 -42.80 49.57
C GLU A 282 24.06 -42.04 48.78
N LEU A 283 23.05 -42.76 48.28
CA LEU A 283 21.94 -42.15 47.55
C LEU A 283 21.16 -41.17 48.44
N ASN A 284 20.90 -41.52 49.71
CA ASN A 284 20.24 -40.65 50.67
C ASN A 284 21.06 -39.37 50.96
N VAL A 285 22.38 -39.46 51.00
CA VAL A 285 23.25 -38.28 51.17
C VAL A 285 23.19 -37.36 49.94
N VAL A 286 23.23 -37.94 48.73
CA VAL A 286 23.11 -37.18 47.47
C VAL A 286 21.77 -36.45 47.41
N LEU A 287 20.66 -37.13 47.70
CA LEU A 287 19.32 -36.54 47.70
C LEU A 287 19.18 -35.43 48.77
N ARG A 288 19.63 -35.65 50.00
CA ARG A 288 19.58 -34.62 51.07
C ARG A 288 20.41 -33.38 50.73
N ASN A 289 21.53 -33.55 50.05
CA ASN A 289 22.36 -32.43 49.61
C ASN A 289 21.66 -31.60 48.53
N GLU A 290 20.94 -32.23 47.60
CA GLU A 290 20.16 -31.51 46.59
C GLU A 290 19.01 -30.71 47.18
N TYR A 291 18.29 -31.24 48.17
CA TYR A 291 17.27 -30.47 48.89
C TYR A 291 17.85 -29.15 49.45
N LYS A 292 19.08 -29.19 49.97
CA LYS A 292 19.80 -27.99 50.45
C LYS A 292 20.21 -27.06 49.31
N VAL A 293 20.73 -27.60 48.21
CA VAL A 293 21.16 -26.81 47.02
C VAL A 293 19.98 -26.11 46.35
N LEU A 294 18.83 -26.77 46.27
CA LEU A 294 17.59 -26.23 45.71
C LEU A 294 16.83 -25.31 46.69
N GLY A 295 17.29 -25.21 47.94
CA GLY A 295 16.63 -24.41 48.99
C GLY A 295 15.27 -24.95 49.42
N ILE A 296 15.00 -26.24 49.20
CA ILE A 296 13.77 -26.91 49.58
C ILE A 296 13.91 -27.35 51.04
N GLN A 297 12.99 -26.91 51.91
CA GLN A 297 12.98 -27.33 53.31
C GLN A 297 12.66 -28.82 53.41
N LEU A 298 13.47 -29.55 54.17
CA LEU A 298 13.16 -30.94 54.50
C LEU A 298 11.90 -30.96 55.40
N PRO A 299 11.01 -31.94 55.22
CA PRO A 299 9.76 -32.03 55.98
C PRO A 299 9.93 -32.48 57.43
N TYR A 300 11.18 -32.60 57.90
CA TYR A 300 11.58 -33.04 59.23
C TYR A 300 12.86 -32.32 59.68
N GLU A 301 13.07 -32.23 60.99
CA GLU A 301 14.28 -31.68 61.61
C GLU A 301 15.08 -32.78 62.32
N GLY A 302 16.40 -32.83 62.12
CA GLY A 302 17.29 -33.84 62.73
C GLY A 302 17.54 -35.08 61.87
N GLU A 303 17.93 -36.19 62.52
CA GLU A 303 18.07 -37.51 61.89
C GLU A 303 16.68 -38.10 61.57
N PHE A 304 16.50 -38.65 60.38
CA PHE A 304 15.19 -39.12 59.92
C PHE A 304 14.64 -40.27 60.78
N ASP A 305 15.51 -41.20 61.16
CA ASP A 305 15.11 -42.36 61.98
C ASP A 305 14.71 -41.94 63.39
N ASP A 306 15.37 -40.92 63.95
CA ASP A 306 15.01 -40.35 65.26
C ASP A 306 13.68 -39.59 65.19
N PHE A 307 13.45 -38.83 64.11
CA PHE A 307 12.20 -38.12 63.86
C PHE A 307 11.01 -39.07 63.69
N MET A 308 11.19 -40.19 62.97
CA MET A 308 10.14 -41.19 62.76
C MET A 308 9.83 -42.04 64.00
N ASN A 309 10.76 -42.11 64.96
CA ASN A 309 10.56 -42.82 66.24
C ASN A 309 9.78 -41.98 67.27
N ASP A 310 9.61 -40.68 67.07
CA ASP A 310 8.77 -39.83 67.91
C ASP A 310 7.32 -39.85 67.44
N SER A 311 6.45 -40.49 68.23
CA SER A 311 5.01 -40.59 67.97
C SER A 311 4.26 -39.25 67.92
N SER A 312 4.88 -38.15 68.36
CA SER A 312 4.30 -36.80 68.35
C SER A 312 4.72 -35.94 67.14
N SER A 313 5.69 -36.40 66.35
CA SER A 313 6.23 -35.70 65.19
C SER A 313 5.32 -35.86 63.96
N VAL A 314 5.20 -34.79 63.17
CA VAL A 314 4.40 -34.75 61.94
C VAL A 314 5.25 -34.21 60.79
N LEU A 315 5.27 -34.93 59.67
CA LEU A 315 5.96 -34.46 58.45
C LEU A 315 5.23 -33.23 57.89
N GLU A 316 5.94 -32.11 57.81
CA GLU A 316 5.41 -30.86 57.24
C GLU A 316 6.03 -30.57 55.88
N PHE A 317 5.26 -30.80 54.80
CA PHE A 317 5.65 -30.41 53.46
C PHE A 317 5.17 -28.98 53.18
N LYS A 318 6.10 -28.04 52.98
CA LYS A 318 5.81 -26.62 52.68
C LYS A 318 5.96 -26.31 51.19
#